data_AF-A0A2E6EN51-F1
#
_entry.id   AF-A0A2E6EN51-F1
#
_cell.length_a   1.000
_cell.length_b   1.000
_cell.length_c   1.000
_cell.angle_alpha   90.00
_cell.angle_beta   90.00
_cell.angle_gamma   90.00
#
_symmetry.space_group_name_H-M   'P 1'
#
loop_
_entity.id
_entity.type
_entity.pdbx_description
1 polymer ?
#
loop_
_entity_poly.entity_id
_entity_poly.type
_entity_poly.pdbx_seq_one_letter_code
_entity_poly.pdbx_strand_id
1 'polypeptide(L)'
;MSTKNILTVIGVLLGLQGIGIFVGAETITAQAFAVWQPDETGVKIGAMLHQAMGVTCLMVAIILFFARDLKPVDGARVLLGAAIGIALTTGHGFYNMFTTEVQPPLPLLLLMTALAVVAFVTAMKAKDGSSQGA
;
A
#
# COMPACT_ATOMS: atom_id res chain seq x y z
N MET A 1 9.34 -15.87 -8.49
CA MET A 1 8.30 -15.26 -9.35
C MET A 1 8.94 -14.20 -10.23
N SER A 2 8.42 -13.98 -11.44
CA SER A 2 8.89 -12.90 -12.31
C SER A 2 8.41 -11.53 -11.81
N THR A 3 9.08 -10.45 -12.23
CA THR A 3 8.67 -9.06 -11.96
C THR A 3 7.21 -8.82 -12.35
N LYS A 4 6.78 -9.34 -13.52
CA LYS A 4 5.39 -9.27 -14.00
C LYS A 4 4.39 -9.85 -12.99
N ASN A 5 4.69 -11.04 -12.45
CA ASN A 5 3.78 -11.71 -11.52
C ASN A 5 3.70 -10.95 -10.20
N ILE A 6 4.82 -10.41 -9.69
CA ILE A 6 4.83 -9.63 -8.46
C ILE A 6 4.08 -8.30 -8.64
N LEU A 7 4.30 -7.58 -9.74
CA LEU A 7 3.53 -6.37 -10.08
C LEU A 7 2.02 -6.65 -10.15
N THR A 8 1.64 -7.78 -10.75
CA THR A 8 0.23 -8.19 -10.85
C THR A 8 -0.37 -8.47 -9.47
N VAL A 9 0.31 -9.28 -8.64
CA VAL A 9 -0.18 -9.63 -7.31
C VAL A 9 -0.31 -8.40 -6.42
N ILE A 10 0.72 -7.55 -6.36
CA ILE A 10 0.67 -6.35 -5.53
C ILE A 10 -0.38 -5.38 -6.06
N GLY A 11 -0.48 -5.19 -7.38
CA GLY A 11 -1.51 -4.36 -7.98
C GLY A 11 -2.93 -4.83 -7.61
N VAL A 12 -3.22 -6.14 -7.72
CA VAL A 12 -4.53 -6.69 -7.34
C VAL A 12 -4.81 -6.49 -5.86
N LEU A 13 -3.85 -6.81 -4.98
CA LEU A 13 -4.02 -6.67 -3.53
C LEU A 13 -4.24 -5.21 -3.12
N LEU A 14 -3.45 -4.27 -3.67
CA LEU A 14 -3.64 -2.84 -3.42
C LEU A 14 -4.97 -2.33 -3.98
N GLY A 15 -5.44 -2.88 -5.10
CA GLY A 15 -6.74 -2.53 -5.68
C GLY A 15 -7.89 -2.96 -4.78
N LEU A 16 -7.88 -4.21 -4.31
CA LEU A 16 -8.86 -4.73 -3.36
C LEU A 16 -8.83 -3.96 -2.04
N GLN A 17 -7.64 -3.65 -1.53
CA GLN A 17 -7.47 -2.82 -0.34
C GLN A 17 -8.02 -1.40 -0.54
N GLY A 18 -7.75 -0.76 -1.69
CA GLY A 18 -8.25 0.58 -1.99
C GLY A 18 -9.78 0.62 -2.04
N ILE A 19 -10.42 -0.39 -2.64
CA ILE A 19 -11.88 -0.55 -2.62
C ILE A 19 -12.39 -0.72 -1.19
N GLY A 20 -11.75 -1.62 -0.41
CA GLY A 20 -12.14 -1.88 0.98
C GLY A 20 -12.04 -0.64 1.86
N ILE A 21 -10.96 0.15 1.72
CA ILE A 21 -10.78 1.42 2.42
C ILE A 21 -11.87 2.43 2.02
N PHE A 22 -12.18 2.54 0.73
CA PHE A 22 -13.15 3.50 0.23
C PHE A 22 -14.57 3.19 0.75
N VAL A 23 -14.99 1.93 0.66
CA VAL A 23 -16.33 1.49 1.09
C VAL A 23 -16.44 1.45 2.61
N GLY A 24 -15.37 1.03 3.31
CA GLY A 24 -15.32 0.91 4.77
C GLY A 24 -14.88 2.17 5.51
N ALA A 25 -14.80 3.32 4.84
CA ALA A 25 -14.17 4.52 5.37
C ALA A 25 -14.73 5.02 6.71
N GLU A 26 -16.06 5.03 6.87
CA GLU A 26 -16.71 5.41 8.12
C GLU A 26 -16.39 4.43 9.25
N THR A 27 -16.46 3.13 8.97
CA THR A 27 -16.13 2.07 9.94
C THR A 27 -14.67 2.16 10.40
N ILE A 28 -13.74 2.36 9.46
CA ILE A 28 -12.32 2.53 9.78
C ILE A 28 -12.13 3.75 10.68
N THR A 29 -12.77 4.87 10.35
CA THR A 29 -12.68 6.10 11.14
C THR A 29 -13.24 5.91 12.55
N ALA A 30 -14.45 5.36 12.67
CA ALA A 30 -15.08 5.14 13.97
C ALA A 30 -14.26 4.20 14.87
N GLN A 31 -13.63 3.17 14.30
CA GLN A 31 -12.81 2.21 15.05
C GLN A 31 -11.42 2.77 15.41
N ALA A 32 -10.71 3.35 14.44
CA ALA A 32 -9.34 3.82 14.64
C ALA A 32 -9.27 4.98 15.65
N PHE A 33 -10.31 5.81 15.69
CA PHE A 33 -10.41 6.99 16.56
C PHE A 33 -11.38 6.79 17.74
N ALA A 34 -11.82 5.57 18.05
CA ALA A 34 -12.82 5.29 19.08
C ALA A 34 -12.48 5.89 20.46
N VAL A 35 -11.18 5.92 20.80
CA VAL A 35 -10.66 6.51 22.05
C VAL A 35 -11.02 7.98 22.22
N TRP A 36 -11.20 8.72 21.13
CA TRP A 36 -11.55 10.14 21.14
C TRP A 36 -13.05 10.42 21.04
N GLN A 37 -13.88 9.37 20.96
CA GLN A 37 -15.34 9.48 20.86
C GLN A 37 -15.78 10.49 19.79
N PRO A 38 -15.37 10.31 18.51
CA PRO A 38 -15.65 11.28 17.47
C PRO A 38 -17.16 11.45 17.29
N ASP A 39 -17.59 12.71 17.15
CA ASP A 39 -18.95 13.03 16.76
C ASP A 39 -19.20 12.68 15.28
N GLU A 40 -20.46 12.80 14.84
CA GLU A 40 -20.83 12.46 13.47
C GLU A 40 -20.04 13.27 12.42
N THR A 41 -19.73 14.53 12.73
CA THR A 41 -18.92 15.39 11.86
C THR A 41 -17.48 14.88 11.75
N GLY A 42 -16.86 14.54 12.87
CA GLY A 42 -15.51 13.98 12.92
C GLY A 42 -15.41 12.65 12.15
N VAL A 43 -16.41 11.77 12.30
CA VAL A 43 -16.49 10.52 11.53
C VAL A 43 -16.58 10.80 10.03
N LYS A 44 -17.42 11.74 9.59
CA LYS A 44 -17.55 12.10 8.17
C LYS A 44 -16.27 12.67 7.59
N ILE A 45 -15.59 13.56 8.33
CA ILE A 45 -14.31 14.14 7.88
C ILE A 45 -13.25 13.04 7.75
N GLY A 46 -13.10 12.19 8.76
CA GLY A 46 -12.16 11.08 8.69
C GLY A 46 -12.51 10.08 7.59
N ALA A 47 -13.79 9.84 7.31
CA ALA A 47 -14.23 8.98 6.22
C ALA A 47 -13.84 9.56 4.85
N MET A 48 -14.00 10.87 4.62
CA MET A 48 -13.55 11.50 3.38
C MET A 48 -12.04 11.36 3.16
N LEU A 49 -11.24 11.44 4.23
CA LEU A 49 -9.79 11.22 4.16
C LEU A 49 -9.45 9.76 3.82
N HIS A 50 -10.15 8.79 4.42
CA HIS A 50 -9.98 7.38 4.08
C HIS A 50 -10.42 7.09 2.64
N GLN A 51 -11.52 7.68 2.16
CA GLN A 51 -11.93 7.56 0.76
C GLN A 51 -10.86 8.09 -0.20
N ALA A 52 -10.27 9.25 0.09
CA ALA A 52 -9.15 9.78 -0.69
C ALA A 52 -7.93 8.84 -0.69
N MET A 53 -7.61 8.23 0.46
CA MET A 53 -6.58 7.20 0.56
C MET A 53 -6.94 5.96 -0.27
N GLY A 54 -8.18 5.49 -0.23
CA GLY A 54 -8.67 4.35 -1.02
C GLY A 54 -8.53 4.59 -2.52
N VAL A 55 -8.89 5.79 -3.00
CA VAL A 55 -8.69 6.20 -4.40
C VAL A 55 -7.21 6.24 -4.76
N THR A 56 -6.35 6.74 -3.88
CA THR A 56 -4.90 6.77 -4.10
C THR A 56 -4.32 5.35 -4.20
N CYS A 57 -4.76 4.43 -3.34
CA CYS A 57 -4.39 3.02 -3.43
C CYS A 57 -4.82 2.39 -4.75
N LEU A 58 -6.04 2.69 -5.22
CA LEU A 58 -6.54 2.22 -6.51
C LEU A 58 -5.74 2.78 -7.69
N MET A 59 -5.38 4.06 -7.65
CA MET A 59 -4.52 4.68 -8.66
C MET A 59 -3.18 3.94 -8.76
N VAL A 60 -2.52 3.70 -7.61
CA VAL A 60 -1.25 2.94 -7.57
C VAL A 60 -1.45 1.52 -8.09
N ALA A 61 -2.52 0.84 -7.69
CA ALA A 61 -2.86 -0.50 -8.16
C ALA A 61 -2.95 -0.58 -9.70
N ILE A 62 -3.63 0.40 -10.31
CA ILE A 62 -3.76 0.50 -11.78
C ILE A 62 -2.38 0.72 -12.41
N ILE A 63 -1.56 1.64 -11.88
CA ILE A 63 -0.19 1.88 -12.36
C ILE A 63 0.63 0.59 -12.34
N LEU A 64 0.60 -0.17 -11.23
CA LEU A 64 1.34 -1.43 -11.13
C LEU A 64 0.81 -2.51 -12.09
N PHE A 65 -0.51 -2.57 -12.27
CA PHE A 65 -1.13 -3.51 -13.19
C PHE A 65 -0.70 -3.25 -14.64
N PHE A 66 -0.62 -1.99 -15.08
CA PHE A 66 -0.14 -1.66 -16.42
C PHE A 66 1.40 -1.78 -16.53
N ALA A 67 2.14 -1.50 -15.46
CA ALA A 67 3.59 -1.66 -15.44
C ALA A 67 4.07 -3.11 -15.59
N ARG A 68 3.19 -4.10 -15.36
CA ARG A 68 3.53 -5.53 -15.45
C ARG A 68 3.99 -5.97 -16.85
N ASP A 69 3.62 -5.23 -17.89
CA ASP A 69 3.92 -5.53 -19.29
C ASP A 69 5.17 -4.77 -19.79
N LEU A 70 5.84 -4.02 -18.90
CA LEU A 70 7.16 -3.44 -19.18
C LEU A 70 8.24 -4.52 -19.27
N LYS A 71 9.38 -4.14 -19.88
CA LYS A 71 10.61 -4.94 -19.83
C LYS A 71 10.99 -5.21 -18.36
N PRO A 72 11.56 -6.39 -18.02
CA PRO A 72 11.82 -6.76 -16.63
C PRO A 72 12.60 -5.73 -15.81
N VAL A 73 13.59 -5.07 -16.42
CA VAL A 73 14.40 -4.02 -15.76
C VAL A 73 13.59 -2.76 -15.45
N ASP A 74 12.70 -2.35 -16.34
CA ASP A 74 11.87 -1.15 -16.17
C ASP A 74 10.73 -1.43 -15.18
N GLY A 75 10.10 -2.60 -15.29
CA GLY A 75 9.12 -3.07 -14.30
C GLY A 75 9.73 -3.18 -12.90
N ALA A 76 11.00 -3.57 -12.78
CA ALA A 76 11.70 -3.64 -11.49
C ALA A 76 11.93 -2.26 -10.88
N ARG A 77 12.17 -1.23 -11.70
CA ARG A 77 12.28 0.17 -11.22
C ARG A 77 10.95 0.68 -10.68
N VAL A 78 9.85 0.40 -11.39
CA VAL A 78 8.49 0.73 -10.90
C VAL A 78 8.21 -0.01 -9.59
N LEU A 79 8.54 -1.30 -9.53
CA LEU A 79 8.35 -2.13 -8.34
C LEU A 79 9.17 -1.63 -7.14
N LEU A 80 10.40 -1.15 -7.37
CA LEU A 80 11.22 -0.53 -6.32
C LEU A 80 10.59 0.76 -5.79
N GLY A 81 10.13 1.64 -6.69
CA GLY A 81 9.41 2.85 -6.30
C GLY A 81 8.15 2.54 -5.48
N ALA A 82 7.40 1.52 -5.89
CA ALA A 82 6.24 1.03 -5.15
C ALA A 82 6.62 0.48 -3.77
N ALA A 83 7.70 -0.31 -3.68
CA ALA A 83 8.19 -0.85 -2.42
C ALA A 83 8.52 0.26 -1.41
N ILE A 84 9.22 1.30 -1.86
CA ILE A 84 9.57 2.46 -1.03
C ILE A 84 8.30 3.22 -0.61
N GLY A 85 7.38 3.49 -1.54
CA GLY A 85 6.12 4.16 -1.23
C GLY A 85 5.29 3.40 -0.20
N ILE A 86 5.10 2.08 -0.41
CA ILE A 86 4.39 1.21 0.54
C ILE A 86 5.10 1.22 1.90
N ALA A 87 6.43 1.12 1.94
CA ALA A 87 7.20 1.14 3.18
C ALA A 87 7.04 2.46 3.95
N LEU A 88 7.06 3.61 3.26
CA LEU A 88 6.85 4.92 3.88
C LEU A 88 5.44 5.05 4.46
N THR A 89 4.41 4.68 3.69
CA THR A 89 3.02 4.71 4.17
C THR A 89 2.80 3.78 5.36
N THR A 90 3.35 2.56 5.30
CA THR A 90 3.23 1.57 6.39
C THR A 90 4.02 1.99 7.61
N GLY A 91 5.21 2.55 7.42
CA GLY A 91 6.05 3.11 8.47
C GLY A 91 5.35 4.26 9.21
N HIS A 92 4.63 5.12 8.48
CA HIS A 92 3.78 6.15 9.09
C HIS A 92 2.63 5.55 9.90
N GLY A 93 2.03 4.45 9.44
CA GLY A 93 1.04 3.70 10.21
C GLY A 93 1.60 3.17 11.54
N PHE A 94 2.77 2.54 11.51
CA PHE A 94 3.45 2.11 12.74
C PHE A 94 3.84 3.29 13.63
N TYR A 95 4.32 4.38 13.05
CA TYR A 95 4.62 5.60 13.79
C TYR A 95 3.39 6.03 14.60
N ASN A 96 2.24 6.20 13.95
CA ASN A 96 1.00 6.59 14.65
C ASN A 96 0.57 5.57 15.72
N MET A 97 0.74 4.26 15.45
CA MET A 97 0.43 3.22 16.43
C MET A 97 1.28 3.31 17.71
N PHE A 98 2.51 3.82 17.62
CA PHE A 98 3.42 3.92 18.76
C PHE A 98 3.53 5.32 19.38
N THR A 99 3.11 6.37 18.67
CA THR A 99 3.25 7.76 19.12
C THR A 99 1.93 8.46 19.39
N THR A 100 0.79 7.84 19.06
CA THR A 100 -0.55 8.40 19.28
C THR A 100 -1.46 7.37 19.94
N GLU A 101 -2.66 7.80 20.32
CA GLU A 101 -3.71 6.90 20.86
C GLU A 101 -4.53 6.20 19.75
N VAL A 102 -4.32 6.59 18.49
CA VAL A 102 -5.01 6.00 17.33
C VAL A 102 -4.56 4.55 17.16
N GLN A 103 -5.50 3.68 16.81
CA GLN A 103 -5.21 2.27 16.54
C GLN A 103 -5.40 1.91 15.06
N PRO A 104 -4.36 2.05 14.22
CA PRO A 104 -4.38 1.53 12.87
C PRO A 104 -4.59 0.01 12.86
N PRO A 105 -5.24 -0.56 11.82
CA PRO A 105 -5.45 -2.01 11.74
C PRO A 105 -4.12 -2.77 11.60
N LEU A 106 -3.68 -3.43 12.68
CA LEU A 106 -2.41 -4.18 12.69
C LEU A 106 -2.31 -5.24 11.57
N PRO A 107 -3.35 -6.04 11.26
CA PRO A 107 -3.28 -6.99 10.14
C PRO A 107 -2.95 -6.32 8.80
N LEU A 108 -3.45 -5.09 8.59
CA LEU A 108 -3.18 -4.33 7.37
C LEU A 108 -1.73 -3.85 7.32
N LEU A 109 -1.21 -3.35 8.44
CA LEU A 109 0.19 -2.93 8.52
C LEU A 109 1.15 -4.09 8.23
N LEU A 110 0.90 -5.26 8.82
CA LEU A 110 1.72 -6.45 8.58
C LEU A 110 1.67 -6.92 7.13
N LEU A 111 0.48 -6.92 6.50
CA LEU A 111 0.33 -7.24 5.09
C LEU A 111 1.14 -6.28 4.23
N MET A 112 1.01 -4.97 4.46
CA MET A 112 1.69 -3.95 3.67
C MET A 112 3.21 -4.01 3.84
N THR A 113 3.72 -4.30 5.04
CA THR A 113 5.15 -4.59 5.25
C THR A 113 5.60 -5.79 4.43
N ALA A 114 4.84 -6.89 4.42
CA ALA A 114 5.18 -8.06 3.61
C ALA A 114 5.22 -7.75 2.12
N LEU A 115 4.24 -6.97 1.61
CA LEU A 115 4.23 -6.55 0.21
C LEU A 115 5.41 -5.64 -0.15
N ALA A 116 5.77 -4.69 0.72
CA ALA A 116 6.96 -3.85 0.52
C ALA A 116 8.25 -4.68 0.47
N VAL A 117 8.42 -5.65 1.38
CA VAL A 117 9.60 -6.52 1.40
C VAL A 117 9.67 -7.37 0.14
N VAL A 118 8.57 -8.00 -0.28
CA VAL A 118 8.52 -8.83 -1.49
C VAL A 118 8.82 -7.98 -2.74
N ALA A 119 8.24 -6.79 -2.84
CA ALA A 119 8.51 -5.85 -3.93
C ALA A 119 10.00 -5.46 -3.98
N PHE A 120 10.56 -5.05 -2.83
CA PHE A 120 11.95 -4.64 -2.72
C PHE A 120 12.91 -5.75 -3.13
N VAL A 121 12.77 -6.94 -2.54
CA VAL A 121 13.65 -8.09 -2.83
C VAL A 121 13.55 -8.48 -4.29
N THR A 122 12.36 -8.48 -4.88
CA THR A 122 12.16 -8.80 -6.30
C THR A 122 12.84 -7.78 -7.20
N ALA A 123 12.69 -6.49 -6.90
CA ALA A 123 13.30 -5.41 -7.67
C ALA A 123 14.83 -5.46 -7.63
N MET A 124 15.41 -5.74 -6.46
CA MET A 124 16.87 -5.87 -6.29
C MET A 124 17.43 -7.07 -7.08
N LYS A 125 16.78 -8.24 -7.02
CA LYS A 125 17.22 -9.42 -7.80
C LYS A 125 17.18 -9.18 -9.30
N ALA A 126 16.18 -8.44 -9.80
CA ALA A 126 16.09 -8.11 -11.22
C ALA A 126 17.22 -7.17 -11.68
N LYS A 127 17.73 -6.31 -10.79
CA LYS A 127 18.90 -5.46 -11.05
C LYS A 127 20.18 -6.30 -11.16
N ASP A 128 20.42 -7.21 -10.23
CA ASP A 128 21.63 -8.04 -10.20
C ASP A 128 21.72 -9.02 -11.37
N GLY A 129 20.58 -9.54 -11.85
CA GLY A 129 20.52 -10.37 -13.05
C GLY A 129 20.82 -9.60 -14.35
N SER A 130 20.55 -8.29 -14.38
CA SER A 130 20.85 -7.44 -15.55
C SER A 130 22.31 -7.04 -15.67
N SER A 131 23.06 -7.02 -14.55
CA SER A 131 24.50 -6.70 -14.54
C SER A 131 25.40 -7.88 -14.85
N GLN A 132 24.90 -9.12 -14.79
CA GLN A 132 25.67 -10.34 -15.12
C GLN A 132 25.53 -10.76 -16.59
N GLY A 133 24.63 -10.13 -17.36
CA GLY A 133 24.34 -10.45 -18.76
C GLY A 133 24.70 -9.35 -19.75
N ALA A 134 25.50 -8.35 -19.34
CA ALA A 134 25.96 -7.23 -20.15
C ALA A 134 27.48 -7.30 -20.38
#